data_AF-A0A970A8P0-F1
#
_entry.id   AF-A0A970A8P0-F1
#
_cell.length_a   1.000
_cell.length_b   1.000
_cell.length_c   1.000
_cell.angle_alpha   90.00
_cell.angle_beta   90.00
_cell.angle_gamma   90.00
#
_symmetry.space_group_name_H-M   'P 1'
#
loop_
_entity.id
_entity.type
_entity.pdbx_description
1 polymer ?
#
loop_
_entity_poly.entity_id
_entity_poly.type
_entity_poly.pdbx_seq_one_letter_code
_entity_poly.pdbx_strand_id
1 'polypeptide(L)'
;MSTTTPTSTTTQASGTDPTGTDPTKTDPGDYSGVKLLQQPPAWTKGSNESASFTSNADFKDFLHVKVDNEIVDESNYDVKEGSIIVTFRPSYLETLSTGKHPVEIVSASGSGHGTVSAHGIIEIKAQVDQEEVQVTKASDSTTKSNDATPKTGESSGYYPWLALILLSAGGLIFLVRRKRVS
;
A
#
# COMPACT_ATOMS: atom_id res chain seq x y z
N MET A 1 50.95 -16.68 44.04
CA MET A 1 51.35 -16.26 42.67
C MET A 1 50.13 -15.58 42.07
N SER A 2 50.25 -14.33 41.65
CA SER A 2 49.09 -13.48 41.30
C SER A 2 48.75 -13.60 39.81
N THR A 3 47.45 -13.65 39.50
CA THR A 3 46.94 -13.63 38.12
C THR A 3 46.98 -12.21 37.55
N THR A 4 47.48 -12.08 36.31
CA THR A 4 47.55 -10.81 35.58
C THR A 4 46.48 -10.73 34.50
N THR A 5 45.68 -9.65 34.52
CA THR A 5 44.76 -9.28 33.43
C THR A 5 45.51 -8.61 32.27
N PRO A 6 45.21 -8.93 31.00
CA PRO A 6 45.65 -8.09 29.88
C PRO A 6 44.65 -6.95 29.62
N THR A 7 45.12 -5.71 29.77
CA THR A 7 44.42 -4.50 29.28
C THR A 7 44.77 -4.28 27.81
N SER A 8 43.78 -4.13 26.93
CA SER A 8 44.00 -3.71 25.54
C SER A 8 43.73 -2.21 25.38
N THR A 9 44.80 -1.44 25.23
CA THR A 9 44.77 -0.04 24.79
C THR A 9 45.14 0.01 23.31
N THR A 10 44.43 0.80 22.50
CA THR A 10 44.86 1.12 21.13
C THR A 10 44.64 2.60 20.84
N THR A 11 45.71 3.26 20.43
CA THR A 11 45.83 4.71 20.23
C THR A 11 45.62 5.07 18.76
N GLN A 12 45.05 6.25 18.50
CA GLN A 12 44.84 6.81 17.16
C GLN A 12 46.15 7.14 16.42
N ALA A 13 46.09 7.12 15.09
CA ALA A 13 46.97 7.90 14.22
C ALA A 13 46.13 8.48 13.05
N SER A 14 46.39 9.74 12.68
CA SER A 14 45.62 10.50 11.69
C SER A 14 46.47 10.82 10.46
N GLY A 15 45.85 10.85 9.27
CA GLY A 15 46.46 11.29 8.01
C GLY A 15 45.42 11.70 6.96
N THR A 16 45.75 12.68 6.11
CA THR A 16 44.90 13.30 5.08
C THR A 16 45.54 13.11 3.68
N ASP A 17 44.95 13.40 2.51
CA ASP A 17 43.72 14.08 2.06
C ASP A 17 43.45 13.64 0.58
N PRO A 18 42.41 14.10 -0.18
CA PRO A 18 41.24 14.91 0.16
C PRO A 18 39.88 14.39 -0.41
N THR A 19 38.80 15.12 -0.12
CA THR A 19 37.57 15.31 -0.94
C THR A 19 36.96 14.12 -1.71
N GLY A 20 35.98 13.47 -1.08
CA GLY A 20 34.81 12.90 -1.73
C GLY A 20 33.56 13.33 -0.95
N THR A 21 32.79 14.28 -1.45
CA THR A 21 31.77 15.00 -0.66
C THR A 21 30.56 14.13 -0.31
N ASP A 22 30.27 14.02 0.98
CA ASP A 22 29.04 13.44 1.53
C ASP A 22 27.79 14.28 1.17
N PRO A 23 26.61 13.66 1.04
CA PRO A 23 25.55 14.01 2.00
C PRO A 23 24.59 12.85 2.34
N THR A 24 24.97 11.99 3.29
CA THR A 24 24.01 11.26 4.13
C THR A 24 24.04 11.88 5.53
N LYS A 25 23.44 13.07 5.61
CA LYS A 25 23.02 13.68 6.88
C LYS A 25 21.97 12.78 7.52
N THR A 26 22.42 11.76 8.25
CA THR A 26 21.56 10.89 9.04
C THR A 26 21.02 11.72 10.20
N ASP A 27 19.74 12.03 10.16
CA ASP A 27 19.02 12.61 11.28
C ASP A 27 19.00 11.59 12.43
N PRO A 28 19.21 11.96 13.72
CA PRO A 28 19.33 10.99 14.81
C PRO A 28 18.08 10.14 15.13
N GLY A 29 17.02 10.22 14.32
CA GLY A 29 15.83 9.36 14.39
C GLY A 29 15.78 8.21 13.36
N ASP A 30 16.66 8.19 12.34
CA ASP A 30 16.52 7.31 11.16
C ASP A 30 17.36 6.02 11.26
N TYR A 31 17.14 5.22 12.31
CA TYR A 31 17.83 3.93 12.53
C TYR A 31 17.01 2.68 12.14
N SER A 32 15.83 2.86 11.56
CA SER A 32 15.00 1.77 11.04
C SER A 32 14.79 1.95 9.53
N GLY A 33 15.76 1.55 8.71
CA GLY A 33 15.65 1.55 7.24
C GLY A 33 14.54 0.65 6.66
N VAL A 34 13.77 -0.01 7.52
CA VAL A 34 12.55 -0.76 7.20
C VAL A 34 11.36 0.20 7.07
N LYS A 35 10.66 0.09 5.96
CA LYS A 35 9.47 0.87 5.60
C LYS A 35 8.52 0.00 4.78
N LEU A 36 7.32 0.51 4.56
CA LEU A 36 6.39 -0.07 3.59
C LEU A 36 6.71 0.48 2.19
N LEU A 37 6.86 -0.43 1.24
CA LEU A 37 6.92 -0.16 -0.20
C LEU A 37 5.52 -0.13 -0.82
N GLN A 38 4.56 -0.85 -0.22
CA GLN A 38 3.18 -0.90 -0.66
C GLN A 38 2.23 -0.99 0.54
N GLN A 39 1.09 -0.32 0.41
CA GLN A 39 -0.04 -0.38 1.33
C GLN A 39 -1.31 -0.74 0.52
N PRO A 40 -2.33 -1.34 1.15
CA PRO A 40 -3.60 -1.62 0.50
C PRO A 40 -4.40 -0.32 0.29
N PRO A 41 -5.36 -0.30 -0.66
CA PRO A 41 -6.41 0.71 -0.64
C PRO A 41 -7.28 0.56 0.62
N ALA A 42 -8.15 1.55 0.87
CA ALA A 42 -9.20 1.40 1.86
C ALA A 42 -10.11 0.21 1.50
N TRP A 43 -10.41 -0.62 2.49
CA TRP A 43 -11.15 -1.87 2.36
C TRP A 43 -12.59 -1.68 2.86
N THR A 44 -13.57 -2.28 2.19
CA THR A 44 -15.00 -2.09 2.50
C THR A 44 -15.57 -3.33 3.16
N LYS A 45 -16.34 -3.15 4.25
CA LYS A 45 -17.12 -4.23 4.90
C LYS A 45 -17.95 -5.03 3.91
N GLY A 46 -18.04 -6.33 4.13
CA GLY A 46 -18.68 -7.29 3.23
C GLY A 46 -17.88 -7.62 1.96
N SER A 47 -16.70 -7.00 1.75
CA SER A 47 -15.83 -7.35 0.63
C SER A 47 -15.19 -8.72 0.80
N ASN A 48 -14.92 -9.39 -0.33
CA ASN A 48 -14.14 -10.62 -0.38
C ASN A 48 -12.68 -10.37 -0.82
N GLU A 49 -12.27 -9.10 -0.92
CA GLU A 49 -10.90 -8.72 -1.25
C GLU A 49 -9.95 -8.86 -0.05
N SER A 50 -8.66 -9.08 -0.32
CA SER A 50 -7.60 -9.08 0.70
C SER A 50 -6.88 -7.74 0.76
N ALA A 51 -6.28 -7.43 1.92
CA ALA A 51 -5.46 -6.23 2.10
C ALA A 51 -3.98 -6.62 2.19
N SER A 52 -3.17 -6.17 1.23
CA SER A 52 -1.74 -6.52 1.16
C SER A 52 -0.82 -5.35 1.46
N PHE A 53 0.19 -5.61 2.29
CA PHE A 53 1.31 -4.74 2.57
C PHE A 53 2.61 -5.38 2.05
N THR A 54 3.54 -4.55 1.59
CA THR A 54 4.88 -4.98 1.20
C THR A 54 5.89 -4.13 1.96
N SER A 55 6.76 -4.74 2.76
CA SER A 55 7.90 -4.07 3.41
C SER A 55 9.19 -4.35 2.65
N ASN A 56 10.16 -3.44 2.70
CA ASN A 56 11.51 -3.65 2.17
C ASN A 56 12.43 -4.47 3.11
N ALA A 57 11.93 -4.96 4.24
CA ALA A 57 12.68 -5.84 5.13
C ALA A 57 12.87 -7.24 4.49
N ASP A 58 13.95 -7.91 4.87
CA ASP A 58 14.27 -9.27 4.42
C ASP A 58 13.25 -10.27 4.98
N PHE A 59 12.76 -11.18 4.12
CA PHE A 59 11.77 -12.19 4.53
C PHE A 59 12.24 -13.10 5.68
N LYS A 60 13.54 -13.43 5.71
CA LYS A 60 14.17 -14.20 6.78
C LYS A 60 14.09 -13.55 8.17
N ASP A 61 13.90 -12.23 8.22
CA ASP A 61 13.87 -11.45 9.45
C ASP A 61 12.42 -11.19 9.90
N PHE A 62 11.39 -11.63 9.16
CA PHE A 62 10.00 -11.52 9.57
C PHE A 62 9.73 -12.26 10.89
N LEU A 63 9.02 -11.60 11.82
CA LEU A 63 8.64 -12.19 13.11
C LEU A 63 7.13 -12.35 13.25
N HIS A 64 6.38 -11.26 13.07
CA HIS A 64 4.91 -11.24 13.16
C HIS A 64 4.35 -9.92 12.63
N VAL A 65 3.03 -9.81 12.59
CA VAL A 65 2.32 -8.55 12.29
C VAL A 65 1.47 -8.15 13.49
N LYS A 66 1.35 -6.85 13.72
CA LYS A 66 0.37 -6.30 14.67
C LYS A 66 -0.67 -5.44 13.97
N VAL A 67 -1.87 -5.41 14.53
CA VAL A 67 -2.94 -4.45 14.20
C VAL A 67 -3.47 -3.89 15.52
N ASP A 68 -3.66 -2.58 15.62
CA ASP A 68 -4.08 -1.89 16.87
C ASP A 68 -3.17 -2.23 18.08
N ASN A 69 -1.87 -2.41 17.82
CA ASN A 69 -0.84 -2.87 18.75
C ASN A 69 -1.02 -4.31 19.32
N GLU A 70 -2.02 -5.07 18.89
CA GLU A 70 -2.21 -6.49 19.20
C GLU A 70 -1.54 -7.38 18.11
N ILE A 71 -0.94 -8.51 18.51
CA ILE A 71 -0.33 -9.47 17.57
C ILE A 71 -1.44 -10.24 16.84
N VAL A 72 -1.39 -10.24 15.52
CA VAL A 72 -2.36 -10.97 14.69
C VAL A 72 -1.95 -12.44 14.59
N ASP A 73 -2.90 -13.35 14.79
CA ASP A 73 -2.68 -14.79 14.60
C ASP A 73 -2.39 -15.14 13.14
N GLU A 74 -1.45 -16.06 12.91
CA GLU A 74 -0.98 -16.46 11.57
C GLU A 74 -2.09 -17.03 10.66
N SER A 75 -3.21 -17.52 11.22
CA SER A 75 -4.35 -17.97 10.40
C SER A 75 -5.13 -16.84 9.72
N ASN A 76 -4.87 -15.58 10.08
CA ASN A 76 -5.56 -14.40 9.57
C ASN A 76 -4.81 -13.67 8.43
N TYR A 77 -3.58 -14.08 8.11
CA TYR A 77 -2.82 -13.53 6.98
C TYR A 77 -1.96 -14.61 6.31
N ASP A 78 -1.55 -14.35 5.07
CA ASP A 78 -0.53 -15.13 4.38
C ASP A 78 0.73 -14.26 4.23
N VAL A 79 1.92 -14.86 4.33
CA VAL A 79 3.20 -14.15 4.17
C VAL A 79 4.03 -14.78 3.05
N LYS A 80 4.70 -13.96 2.23
CA LYS A 80 5.48 -14.41 1.05
C LYS A 80 6.84 -13.72 0.93
N GLU A 81 7.76 -14.41 0.27
CA GLU A 81 9.12 -13.96 -0.03
C GLU A 81 9.18 -12.97 -1.23
N GLY A 82 10.32 -12.29 -1.37
CA GLY A 82 10.54 -11.23 -2.36
C GLY A 82 10.48 -9.82 -1.75
N SER A 83 11.16 -9.62 -0.61
CA SER A 83 10.76 -8.69 0.48
C SER A 83 9.53 -9.22 1.23
N ILE A 84 9.23 -8.73 2.45
CA ILE A 84 8.10 -9.23 3.23
C ILE A 84 6.77 -8.74 2.62
N ILE A 85 5.99 -9.65 2.04
CA ILE A 85 4.62 -9.39 1.59
C ILE A 85 3.65 -10.05 2.57
N VAL A 86 2.86 -9.24 3.29
CA VAL A 86 1.79 -9.68 4.21
C VAL A 86 0.44 -9.44 3.52
N THR A 87 -0.39 -10.47 3.42
CA THR A 87 -1.73 -10.39 2.84
C THR A 87 -2.77 -10.79 3.90
N PHE A 88 -3.50 -9.83 4.46
CA PHE A 88 -4.59 -10.08 5.40
C PHE A 88 -5.81 -10.69 4.69
N ARG A 89 -6.42 -11.70 5.33
CA ARG A 89 -7.58 -12.42 4.80
C ARG A 89 -8.86 -11.61 4.98
N PRO A 90 -9.84 -11.70 4.04
CA PRO A 90 -11.09 -10.95 4.14
C PRO A 90 -11.84 -11.21 5.45
N SER A 91 -11.82 -12.46 5.94
CA SER A 91 -12.46 -12.87 7.20
C SER A 91 -11.93 -12.12 8.43
N TYR A 92 -10.66 -11.71 8.42
CA TYR A 92 -10.05 -10.93 9.50
C TYR A 92 -10.38 -9.43 9.36
N LEU A 93 -10.36 -8.90 8.14
CA LEU A 93 -10.76 -7.51 7.87
C LEU A 93 -12.25 -7.28 8.21
N GLU A 94 -13.06 -8.32 8.08
CA GLU A 94 -14.46 -8.31 8.52
C GLU A 94 -14.63 -8.27 10.04
N THR A 95 -13.61 -8.56 10.87
CA THR A 95 -13.69 -8.38 12.34
C THR A 95 -13.30 -6.98 12.82
N LEU A 96 -12.46 -6.24 12.09
CA LEU A 96 -12.01 -4.89 12.47
C LEU A 96 -13.16 -3.88 12.47
N SER A 97 -13.14 -2.85 13.33
CA SER A 97 -14.16 -1.79 13.28
C SER A 97 -14.07 -0.95 11.99
N THR A 98 -15.07 -0.13 11.68
CA THR A 98 -14.89 0.92 10.66
C THR A 98 -14.00 2.03 11.18
N GLY A 99 -12.95 2.40 10.46
CA GLY A 99 -11.96 3.38 10.92
C GLY A 99 -10.57 3.16 10.32
N LYS A 100 -9.55 3.70 10.99
CA LYS A 100 -8.14 3.52 10.64
C LYS A 100 -7.45 2.69 11.70
N HIS A 101 -6.87 1.57 11.27
CA HIS A 101 -6.23 0.58 12.11
C HIS A 101 -4.72 0.59 11.83
N PRO A 102 -3.86 1.05 12.77
CA PRO A 102 -2.42 0.98 12.61
C PRO A 102 -1.92 -0.47 12.50
N VAL A 103 -0.98 -0.69 11.59
CA VAL A 103 -0.33 -1.97 11.32
C VAL A 103 1.17 -1.84 11.58
N GLU A 104 1.76 -2.86 12.22
CA GLU A 104 3.21 -3.01 12.36
C GLU A 104 3.65 -4.34 11.73
N ILE A 105 4.46 -4.33 10.67
CA ILE A 105 5.20 -5.53 10.26
C ILE A 105 6.50 -5.54 11.07
N VAL A 106 6.63 -6.50 11.99
CA VAL A 106 7.75 -6.59 12.92
C VAL A 106 8.79 -7.57 12.39
N SER A 107 10.03 -7.10 12.32
CA SER A 107 11.19 -7.87 11.87
C SER A 107 12.32 -7.84 12.89
N ALA A 108 13.20 -8.84 12.87
CA ALA A 108 14.48 -8.80 13.56
C ALA A 108 15.36 -7.67 13.01
N SER A 109 16.14 -7.02 13.87
CA SER A 109 17.15 -6.07 13.42
C SER A 109 18.30 -6.82 12.75
N GLY A 110 18.75 -6.34 11.58
CA GLY A 110 19.95 -6.86 10.90
C GLY A 110 21.25 -6.74 11.70
N SER A 111 21.23 -6.03 12.84
CA SER A 111 22.32 -6.01 13.85
C SER A 111 22.36 -7.24 14.76
N GLY A 112 21.36 -8.14 14.70
CA GLY A 112 21.20 -9.28 15.60
C GLY A 112 20.62 -8.93 16.98
N HIS A 113 20.37 -7.64 17.25
CA HIS A 113 19.87 -7.17 18.54
C HIS A 113 18.57 -6.37 18.39
N GLY A 114 17.48 -6.90 18.95
CA GLY A 114 16.17 -6.24 18.97
C GLY A 114 15.37 -6.39 17.67
N THR A 115 14.28 -5.62 17.59
CA THR A 115 13.31 -5.65 16.48
C THR A 115 13.16 -4.26 15.85
N VAL A 116 12.82 -4.24 14.56
CA VAL A 116 12.47 -3.04 13.79
C VAL A 116 11.10 -3.25 13.15
N SER A 117 10.30 -2.19 13.01
CA SER A 117 8.92 -2.29 12.50
C SER A 117 8.69 -1.37 11.31
N ALA A 118 8.01 -1.88 10.28
CA ALA A 118 7.45 -1.06 9.21
C ALA A 118 5.97 -0.73 9.55
N HIS A 119 5.66 0.56 9.67
CA HIS A 119 4.35 1.04 10.13
C HIS A 119 3.42 1.42 8.97
N GLY A 120 2.15 1.01 9.06
CA GLY A 120 1.12 1.30 8.07
C GLY A 120 -0.28 1.49 8.66
N ILE A 121 -1.29 1.62 7.78
CA ILE A 121 -2.70 1.78 8.14
C ILE A 121 -3.55 0.88 7.25
N ILE A 122 -4.53 0.17 7.83
CA ILE A 122 -5.71 -0.34 7.13
C ILE A 122 -6.85 0.67 7.37
N GLU A 123 -7.50 1.14 6.30
CA GLU A 123 -8.72 1.95 6.43
C GLU A 123 -9.93 1.07 6.10
N ILE A 124 -10.79 0.81 7.09
CA ILE A 124 -12.01 0.01 6.97
C ILE A 124 -13.21 0.94 6.80
N LYS A 125 -13.92 0.79 5.68
CA LYS A 125 -15.13 1.54 5.32
C LYS A 125 -16.38 0.70 5.58
N ALA A 126 -17.47 1.35 5.97
CA ALA A 126 -18.78 0.71 6.06
C ALA A 126 -19.23 0.23 4.67
N GLN A 127 -19.99 -0.88 4.64
CA GLN A 127 -20.70 -1.31 3.44
C GLN A 127 -21.75 -0.23 3.12
N VAL A 128 -21.75 0.27 1.89
CA VAL A 128 -22.78 1.20 1.42
C VAL A 128 -23.86 0.37 0.75
N ASP A 129 -24.97 0.13 1.45
CA ASP A 129 -26.14 -0.50 0.85
C ASP A 129 -26.85 0.48 -0.09
N GLN A 130 -26.41 0.51 -1.36
CA GLN A 130 -27.24 0.89 -2.49
C GLN A 130 -26.67 0.44 -3.85
N GLU A 131 -27.61 0.10 -4.71
CA GLU A 131 -27.43 -0.27 -6.12
C GLU A 131 -27.03 0.95 -6.97
N GLU A 132 -25.74 1.11 -7.30
CA GLU A 132 -25.32 1.64 -8.60
C GLU A 132 -23.89 1.21 -8.96
N VAL A 133 -23.68 0.87 -10.23
CA VAL A 133 -22.37 0.51 -10.80
C VAL A 133 -21.59 1.78 -11.13
N GLN A 134 -20.36 1.91 -10.62
CA GLN A 134 -19.24 2.36 -11.47
C GLN A 134 -17.84 2.05 -10.94
N VAL A 135 -17.09 1.34 -11.78
CA VAL A 135 -15.64 1.13 -11.69
C VAL A 135 -14.93 2.42 -12.10
N THR A 136 -13.87 2.81 -11.39
CA THR A 136 -12.62 3.27 -12.05
C THR A 136 -11.42 3.20 -11.12
N LYS A 137 -10.27 2.95 -11.72
CA LYS A 137 -8.97 2.68 -11.09
C LYS A 137 -7.97 3.74 -11.58
N ALA A 138 -6.87 3.87 -10.83
CA ALA A 138 -5.62 4.58 -11.16
C ALA A 138 -5.46 6.01 -10.62
N SER A 139 -4.63 6.07 -9.59
CA SER A 139 -3.67 7.15 -9.30
C SER A 139 -2.96 7.69 -10.54
N ASP A 140 -2.80 9.01 -10.63
CA ASP A 140 -1.47 9.61 -10.77
C ASP A 140 -1.45 11.05 -10.19
N SER A 141 -0.26 11.55 -9.85
CA SER A 141 -0.06 12.83 -9.18
C SER A 141 1.11 13.61 -9.79
N THR A 142 0.92 14.89 -10.15
CA THR A 142 1.96 15.95 -10.08
C THR A 142 1.36 17.36 -10.32
N THR A 143 1.36 18.15 -9.25
CA THR A 143 1.72 19.58 -9.13
C THR A 143 1.59 20.53 -10.34
N LYS A 144 0.71 21.55 -10.23
CA LYS A 144 1.16 22.97 -10.11
C LYS A 144 0.08 23.91 -9.53
N SER A 145 0.53 24.86 -8.71
CA SER A 145 -0.25 25.96 -8.13
C SER A 145 -0.87 26.90 -9.17
N ASN A 146 -2.10 27.35 -8.96
CA ASN A 146 -2.39 28.77 -8.64
C ASN A 146 -3.85 29.03 -8.22
N ASP A 147 -3.99 30.12 -7.46
CA ASP A 147 -5.22 30.59 -6.81
C ASP A 147 -6.29 31.14 -7.80
N ALA A 148 -7.55 31.18 -7.32
CA ALA A 148 -8.76 31.81 -7.87
C ALA A 148 -9.93 30.87 -8.28
N THR A 149 -10.86 30.65 -7.35
CA THR A 149 -12.28 30.37 -7.65
C THR A 149 -13.00 31.65 -8.14
N PRO A 150 -14.17 31.62 -8.84
CA PRO A 150 -15.15 30.52 -8.88
C PRO A 150 -15.91 30.24 -10.22
N LYS A 151 -16.81 29.23 -10.15
CA LYS A 151 -18.02 28.93 -10.96
C LYS A 151 -17.96 27.92 -12.12
N THR A 152 -18.56 26.76 -11.82
CA THR A 152 -19.68 26.09 -12.55
C THR A 152 -19.50 25.62 -14.00
N GLY A 153 -19.88 24.35 -14.22
CA GLY A 153 -19.83 23.65 -15.52
C GLY A 153 -18.52 22.87 -15.68
N GLU A 154 -18.48 21.67 -16.26
CA GLU A 154 -19.54 20.76 -16.73
C GLU A 154 -18.97 19.35 -16.92
N SER A 155 -19.85 18.33 -16.99
CA SER A 155 -19.45 16.90 -16.98
C SER A 155 -18.63 16.49 -18.20
N SER A 156 -17.44 15.92 -17.97
CA SER A 156 -16.59 15.30 -19.00
C SER A 156 -16.31 13.81 -18.74
N GLY A 157 -17.36 13.04 -18.45
CA GLY A 157 -17.35 11.57 -18.50
C GLY A 157 -17.19 11.04 -19.94
N TYR A 158 -16.04 11.30 -20.55
CA TYR A 158 -15.75 10.94 -21.94
C TYR A 158 -15.41 9.45 -22.04
N TYR A 159 -16.43 8.62 -22.28
CA TYR A 159 -16.31 7.18 -22.48
C TYR A 159 -16.37 6.81 -23.98
N PRO A 160 -15.24 6.86 -24.73
CA PRO A 160 -15.22 6.65 -26.18
C PRO A 160 -15.59 5.22 -26.64
N TRP A 161 -15.84 4.30 -25.71
CA TRP A 161 -16.26 2.92 -25.96
C TRP A 161 -17.79 2.74 -26.03
N LEU A 162 -18.58 3.62 -25.41
CA LEU A 162 -20.06 3.51 -25.39
C LEU A 162 -20.73 3.94 -26.71
N ALA A 163 -20.06 4.78 -27.51
CA ALA A 163 -20.61 5.27 -28.78
C ALA A 163 -20.68 4.20 -29.89
N LEU A 164 -20.04 3.04 -29.71
CA LEU A 164 -19.82 2.05 -30.79
C LEU A 164 -20.90 0.95 -30.87
N ILE A 165 -21.85 0.88 -29.93
CA ILE A 165 -22.83 -0.23 -29.85
C ILE A 165 -24.17 0.09 -30.58
N LEU A 166 -24.54 1.36 -30.74
CA LEU A 166 -25.90 1.73 -31.20
C LEU A 166 -26.11 1.73 -32.73
N LEU A 167 -25.12 1.37 -33.56
CA LEU A 167 -25.24 1.40 -35.02
C LEU A 167 -25.48 0.04 -35.72
N SER A 168 -25.70 -1.06 -34.97
CA SER A 168 -25.82 -2.41 -35.56
C SER A 168 -27.25 -2.94 -35.75
N ALA A 169 -28.25 -2.43 -35.00
CA ALA A 169 -29.59 -3.05 -34.92
C ALA A 169 -30.71 -2.36 -35.74
N GLY A 170 -30.42 -1.32 -36.53
CA GLY A 170 -31.44 -0.51 -37.21
C GLY A 170 -31.91 -0.97 -38.61
N GLY A 171 -31.23 -1.93 -39.23
CA GLY A 171 -31.33 -2.15 -40.69
C GLY A 171 -32.47 -3.05 -41.21
N LEU A 172 -33.02 -3.95 -40.39
CA LEU A 172 -33.84 -5.07 -40.91
C LEU A 172 -35.36 -4.86 -40.86
N ILE A 173 -35.87 -3.87 -40.12
CA ILE A 173 -37.32 -3.71 -39.88
C ILE A 173 -38.05 -3.03 -41.07
N PHE A 174 -37.35 -2.26 -41.91
CA PHE A 174 -37.98 -1.50 -43.00
C PHE A 174 -38.44 -2.36 -44.19
N LEU A 175 -37.90 -3.56 -44.37
CA LEU A 175 -38.17 -4.42 -45.54
C LEU A 175 -39.54 -5.14 -45.51
N VAL A 176 -40.20 -5.23 -44.35
CA VAL A 176 -41.47 -5.97 -44.20
C VAL A 176 -42.69 -5.16 -44.66
N ARG A 177 -42.63 -3.82 -44.64
CA ARG A 177 -43.81 -2.96 -44.91
C ARG A 177 -44.17 -2.76 -46.39
N ARG A 178 -43.29 -3.06 -47.35
CA ARG A 178 -43.59 -2.83 -48.79
C ARG A 178 -44.42 -3.93 -49.46
N LYS A 179 -44.73 -5.05 -48.79
CA LYS A 179 -45.41 -6.20 -49.44
C LYS A 179 -46.79 -6.59 -48.89
N ARG A 180 -47.52 -5.64 -48.31
CA ARG A 180 -49.00 -5.70 -48.18
C ARG A 180 -49.60 -4.28 -48.22
N VAL A 181 -50.16 -3.91 -49.36
CA VAL A 181 -51.52 -3.34 -49.59
C VAL A 181 -51.55 -2.85 -51.05
N SER A 182 -52.50 -3.41 -51.83
CA SER A 182 -52.86 -3.10 -53.23
C SER A 182 -51.74 -3.08 -54.28
#